data_AF-A0A529LZX1-F1
#
_entry.id   AF-A0A529LZX1-F1
#
_cell.length_a   1.000
_cell.length_b   1.000
_cell.length_c   1.000
_cell.angle_alpha   90.00
_cell.angle_beta   90.00
_cell.angle_gamma   90.00
#
_symmetry.space_group_name_H-M   'P 1'
#
loop_
_entity.id
_entity.type
_entity.pdbx_description
1 polymer ?
#
loop_
_entity_poly.entity_id
_entity_poly.type
_entity_poly.pdbx_seq_one_letter_code
_entity_poly.pdbx_strand_id
1 'polypeptide(L)'
;DWQSAMTLAYMRYGKAVGLPSLITVHNLAFQGQFGAGIFGELGLPAVAMQLDGVEYYGGVGFLKAGLQAAWAITTVSPTYAQEIRSPEFGMGLDGLINMRATDLYGIVNGIDVDIWNPQTDKHLVANYSAETLAARAKNRKAVEERFSLEADGSPIVCVVSRLTWQKGMDI
;
A
#
# COMPACT_ATOMS: atom_id res chain seq x y z
N ASP A 1 4.66 4.96 -2.78
CA ASP A 1 3.86 4.47 -3.93
C ASP A 1 4.22 5.21 -5.19
N TRP A 2 3.59 4.85 -6.32
CA TRP A 2 3.92 5.33 -7.66
C TRP A 2 3.84 6.85 -7.81
N GLN A 3 2.96 7.53 -7.06
CA GLN A 3 2.74 8.97 -7.15
C GLN A 3 3.99 9.78 -6.83
N SER A 4 4.80 9.33 -5.87
CA SER A 4 6.06 9.98 -5.49
C SER A 4 7.30 9.28 -6.06
N ALA A 5 7.13 8.13 -6.73
CA ALA A 5 8.21 7.27 -7.17
C ALA A 5 9.17 7.96 -8.16
N MET A 6 8.66 8.85 -9.01
CA MET A 6 9.49 9.61 -9.96
C MET A 6 10.49 10.56 -9.29
N THR A 7 10.27 10.95 -8.02
CA THR A 7 11.26 11.70 -7.24
C THR A 7 12.60 10.98 -7.23
N LEU A 8 12.61 9.66 -7.09
CA LEU A 8 13.81 8.85 -7.04
C LEU A 8 14.52 8.79 -8.40
N ALA A 9 13.75 8.74 -9.50
CA ALA A 9 14.32 8.84 -10.84
C ALA A 9 14.98 10.22 -11.04
N TYR A 10 14.33 11.31 -10.66
CA TYR A 10 14.91 12.65 -10.73
C TYR A 10 16.15 12.82 -9.85
N MET A 11 16.19 12.17 -8.68
CA MET A 11 17.39 12.14 -7.85
C MET A 11 18.54 11.43 -8.56
N ARG A 12 18.29 10.23 -9.12
CA ARG A 12 19.30 9.42 -9.82
C ARG A 12 19.88 10.12 -11.05
N TYR A 13 19.06 10.83 -11.82
CA TYR A 13 19.47 11.52 -13.04
C TYR A 13 19.79 13.01 -12.85
N GLY A 14 19.72 13.49 -11.61
CA GLY A 14 19.91 14.89 -11.26
C GLY A 14 21.10 15.13 -10.33
N LYS A 15 21.09 16.29 -9.68
CA LYS A 15 22.18 16.71 -8.76
C LYS A 15 22.21 15.95 -7.43
N ALA A 16 21.13 15.24 -7.09
CA ALA A 16 20.99 14.48 -5.86
C ALA A 16 21.46 13.02 -6.00
N VAL A 17 22.18 12.69 -7.08
CA VAL A 17 22.73 11.37 -7.32
C VAL A 17 23.61 10.95 -6.13
N GLY A 18 23.44 9.71 -5.66
CA GLY A 18 24.17 9.17 -4.52
C GLY A 18 23.59 9.51 -3.14
N LEU A 19 22.59 10.39 -3.04
CA LEU A 19 21.89 10.59 -1.76
C LEU A 19 20.99 9.39 -1.45
N PRO A 20 21.07 8.80 -0.24
CA PRO A 20 20.20 7.72 0.16
C PRO A 20 18.73 8.12 0.07
N SER A 21 17.91 7.20 -0.44
CA SER A 21 16.50 7.45 -0.70
C SER A 21 15.71 6.16 -0.54
N LEU A 22 14.45 6.28 -0.12
CA LEU A 22 13.62 5.13 0.19
C LEU A 22 12.26 5.28 -0.48
N ILE A 23 11.73 4.16 -0.96
CA ILE A 23 10.34 4.07 -1.40
C ILE A 23 9.57 3.07 -0.55
N THR A 24 8.43 3.51 -0.02
CA THR A 24 7.44 2.62 0.58
C THR A 24 6.41 2.23 -0.46
N VAL A 25 6.18 0.92 -0.62
CA VAL A 25 5.17 0.34 -1.49
C VAL A 25 4.04 -0.21 -0.63
N HIS A 26 2.84 0.34 -0.74
CA HIS A 26 1.67 -0.17 -0.03
C HIS A 26 0.84 -1.13 -0.88
N ASN A 27 0.98 -1.04 -2.20
CA ASN A 27 0.20 -1.84 -3.14
C ASN A 27 0.84 -1.84 -4.53
N LEU A 28 1.07 -3.03 -5.10
CA LEU A 28 1.57 -3.19 -6.47
C LEU A 28 0.49 -3.13 -7.57
N ALA A 29 -0.80 -3.11 -7.22
CA ALA A 29 -1.88 -3.00 -8.20
C ALA A 29 -1.90 -1.64 -8.91
N PHE A 30 -1.42 -0.58 -8.26
CA PHE A 30 -1.36 0.77 -8.84
C PHE A 30 0.09 1.18 -9.07
N GLN A 31 0.55 1.07 -10.31
CA GLN A 31 1.97 1.22 -10.65
C GLN A 31 2.31 2.55 -11.34
N GLY A 32 1.31 3.29 -11.82
CA GLY A 32 1.53 4.47 -12.67
C GLY A 32 2.22 4.09 -13.98
N GLN A 33 1.55 3.27 -14.78
CA GLN A 33 2.01 2.87 -16.11
C GLN A 33 1.44 3.82 -17.16
N PHE A 34 2.29 4.30 -18.06
CA PHE A 34 1.93 5.25 -19.10
C PHE A 34 2.58 4.84 -20.43
N GLY A 35 2.01 5.27 -21.55
CA GLY A 35 2.64 5.09 -22.86
C GLY A 35 3.92 5.92 -23.01
N ALA A 36 4.85 5.50 -23.88
CA ALA A 36 6.12 6.19 -24.08
C ALA A 36 6.00 7.67 -24.49
N GLY A 37 4.85 8.08 -25.04
CA GLY A 37 4.61 9.47 -25.49
C GLY A 37 4.80 10.52 -24.39
N ILE A 38 4.59 10.16 -23.12
CA ILE A 38 4.78 11.11 -22.01
C ILE A 38 6.25 11.39 -21.70
N PHE A 39 7.20 10.58 -22.19
CA PHE A 39 8.59 10.61 -21.72
C PHE A 39 9.26 11.97 -21.96
N GLY A 40 8.97 12.62 -23.10
CA GLY A 40 9.51 13.94 -23.41
C GLY A 40 9.07 15.04 -22.43
N GLU A 41 7.87 14.91 -21.85
CA GLU A 41 7.32 15.87 -20.89
C GLU A 41 7.92 15.70 -19.49
N LEU A 42 8.54 14.54 -19.20
CA LEU A 42 9.16 14.25 -17.90
C LEU A 42 10.49 15.00 -17.71
N GLY A 43 11.08 15.55 -18.78
CA GLY A 43 12.35 16.29 -18.66
C GLY A 43 13.54 15.44 -18.19
N LEU A 44 13.44 14.12 -18.32
CA LEU A 44 14.53 13.18 -18.01
C LEU A 44 15.51 13.09 -19.19
N PRO A 45 16.80 12.83 -18.93
CA PRO A 45 17.76 12.59 -20.01
C PRO A 45 17.39 11.31 -20.78
N ALA A 46 17.72 11.25 -22.08
CA ALA A 46 17.36 10.11 -22.93
C ALA A 46 17.83 8.74 -22.39
N VAL A 47 18.97 8.70 -21.67
CA VAL A 47 19.48 7.49 -20.99
C VAL A 47 18.52 6.93 -19.95
N ALA A 48 17.59 7.74 -19.43
CA ALA A 48 16.58 7.28 -18.48
C ALA A 48 15.53 6.36 -19.11
N MET A 49 15.32 6.41 -20.44
CA MET A 49 14.38 5.53 -21.15
C MET A 49 15.03 4.18 -21.47
N GLN A 50 15.46 3.47 -20.43
CA GLN A 50 16.10 2.15 -20.52
C GLN A 50 15.53 1.20 -19.47
N LEU A 51 15.81 -0.10 -19.63
CA LEU A 51 15.33 -1.17 -18.74
C LEU A 51 15.84 -0.99 -17.29
N ASP A 52 17.01 -0.41 -17.08
CA ASP A 52 17.54 -0.05 -15.76
C ASP A 52 17.13 1.37 -15.33
N GLY A 53 16.31 2.06 -16.13
CA GLY A 53 15.74 3.38 -15.91
C GLY A 53 14.23 3.33 -15.71
N VAL A 54 13.48 4.16 -16.45
CA VAL A 54 12.03 4.32 -16.32
C VAL A 54 11.20 3.48 -17.29
N GLU A 55 11.85 2.86 -18.29
CA GLU A 55 11.17 2.08 -19.33
C GLU A 55 10.49 0.86 -18.70
N TYR A 56 9.27 0.58 -19.13
CA TYR A 56 8.52 -0.59 -18.68
C TYR A 56 7.54 -1.04 -19.78
N TYR A 57 7.80 -2.21 -20.37
CA TYR A 57 6.99 -2.82 -21.44
C TYR A 57 6.68 -1.87 -22.62
N GLY A 58 7.69 -1.13 -23.08
CA GLY A 58 7.59 -0.15 -24.16
C GLY A 58 6.94 1.17 -23.74
N GLY A 59 6.61 1.33 -22.46
CA GLY A 59 6.08 2.56 -21.87
C GLY A 59 6.96 3.10 -20.75
N VAL A 60 6.37 3.92 -19.89
CA VAL A 60 7.00 4.49 -18.70
C VAL A 60 6.31 3.93 -17.46
N GLY A 61 7.08 3.33 -16.54
CA GLY A 61 6.56 2.81 -15.28
C GLY A 61 7.05 3.64 -14.09
N PHE A 62 6.18 4.41 -13.45
CA PHE A 62 6.57 5.30 -12.35
C PHE A 62 7.03 4.52 -11.12
N LEU A 63 6.24 3.53 -10.68
CA LEU A 63 6.63 2.68 -9.56
C LEU A 63 7.90 1.90 -9.85
N LYS A 64 8.00 1.33 -11.06
CA LYS A 64 9.19 0.63 -11.54
C LYS A 64 10.43 1.51 -11.47
N ALA A 65 10.34 2.77 -11.95
CA ALA A 65 11.42 3.74 -11.87
C ALA A 65 11.86 4.01 -10.43
N GLY A 66 10.90 4.17 -9.51
CA GLY A 66 11.17 4.36 -8.09
C GLY A 66 11.87 3.16 -7.46
N LEU A 67 11.36 1.95 -7.69
CA LEU A 67 11.97 0.69 -7.23
C LEU A 67 13.40 0.51 -7.77
N GLN A 68 13.62 0.87 -9.03
CA GLN A 68 14.92 0.76 -9.69
C GLN A 68 15.94 1.78 -9.17
N ALA A 69 15.49 2.98 -8.78
CA ALA A 69 16.36 4.08 -8.35
C ALA A 69 16.56 4.20 -6.84
N ALA A 70 15.69 3.60 -6.02
CA ALA A 70 15.75 3.70 -4.56
C ALA A 70 17.02 3.08 -3.99
N TRP A 71 17.49 3.59 -2.85
CA TRP A 71 18.50 2.93 -2.03
C TRP A 71 17.89 1.76 -1.26
N ALA A 72 16.73 1.97 -0.64
CA ALA A 72 15.98 0.95 0.10
C ALA A 72 14.52 0.93 -0.32
N ILE A 73 13.89 -0.24 -0.20
CA ILE A 73 12.47 -0.45 -0.51
C ILE A 73 11.82 -0.96 0.76
N THR A 74 10.73 -0.32 1.19
CA THR A 74 9.90 -0.81 2.29
C THR A 74 8.51 -1.17 1.81
N THR A 75 7.84 -2.03 2.57
CA THR A 75 6.46 -2.38 2.33
C THR A 75 5.71 -2.69 3.62
N VAL A 76 4.41 -2.93 3.54
CA VAL A 76 3.46 -2.86 4.67
C VAL A 76 3.55 -4.00 5.68
N SER A 77 4.29 -5.07 5.39
CA SER A 77 4.57 -6.14 6.33
C SER A 77 5.71 -7.05 5.84
N PRO A 78 6.38 -7.79 6.75
CA PRO A 78 7.33 -8.83 6.37
C PRO A 78 6.73 -9.91 5.46
N THR A 79 5.47 -10.28 5.69
CA THR A 79 4.76 -11.27 4.85
C THR A 79 4.55 -10.72 3.45
N TYR A 80 4.04 -9.49 3.34
CA TYR A 80 3.80 -8.88 2.04
C TYR A 80 5.09 -8.67 1.26
N ALA A 81 6.22 -8.38 1.94
CA ALA A 81 7.54 -8.34 1.31
C ALA A 81 7.96 -9.68 0.67
N GLN A 82 7.50 -10.81 1.20
CA GLN A 82 7.72 -12.12 0.57
C GLN A 82 6.71 -12.40 -0.54
N GLU A 83 5.44 -12.05 -0.33
CA GLU A 83 4.36 -12.27 -1.31
C GLU A 83 4.69 -11.60 -2.65
N ILE A 84 5.05 -10.31 -2.63
CA ILE A 84 5.33 -9.53 -3.85
C ILE A 84 6.55 -9.97 -4.65
N ARG A 85 7.30 -10.96 -4.16
CA ARG A 85 8.42 -11.58 -4.87
C ARG A 85 7.98 -12.74 -5.75
N SER A 86 6.74 -13.21 -5.62
CA SER A 86 6.20 -14.24 -6.50
C SER A 86 5.55 -13.61 -7.74
N PRO A 87 5.51 -14.32 -8.88
CA PRO A 87 4.81 -13.85 -10.07
C PRO A 87 3.31 -13.58 -9.84
N GLU A 88 2.69 -14.33 -8.92
CA GLU A 88 1.26 -14.24 -8.61
C GLU A 88 0.89 -12.89 -7.96
N PHE A 89 1.74 -12.38 -7.06
CA PHE A 89 1.46 -11.15 -6.31
C PHE A 89 2.34 -9.97 -6.70
N GLY A 90 3.42 -10.21 -7.44
CA GLY A 90 4.38 -9.19 -7.88
C GLY A 90 3.91 -8.32 -9.03
N MET A 91 2.79 -8.65 -9.67
CA MET A 91 2.15 -7.82 -10.71
C MET A 91 3.10 -7.41 -11.85
N GLY A 92 3.99 -8.34 -12.26
CA GLY A 92 5.01 -8.12 -13.30
C GLY A 92 6.28 -7.38 -12.82
N LEU A 93 6.34 -6.98 -11.56
CA LEU A 93 7.51 -6.35 -10.93
C LEU A 93 8.34 -7.34 -10.10
N ASP A 94 7.92 -8.59 -9.96
CA ASP A 94 8.58 -9.63 -9.16
C ASP A 94 10.04 -9.83 -9.56
N GLY A 95 10.36 -9.79 -10.85
CA GLY A 95 11.74 -9.86 -11.33
C GLY A 95 12.62 -8.72 -10.79
N LEU A 96 12.13 -7.47 -10.86
CA LEU A 96 12.82 -6.30 -10.32
C LEU A 96 12.94 -6.37 -8.80
N ILE A 97 11.86 -6.75 -8.11
CA ILE A 97 11.83 -6.87 -6.65
C ILE A 97 12.83 -7.94 -6.19
N ASN A 98 12.93 -9.07 -6.89
CA ASN A 98 13.91 -10.11 -6.56
C ASN A 98 15.35 -9.67 -6.80
N MET A 99 15.64 -8.87 -7.83
CA MET A 99 16.96 -8.26 -8.01
C MET A 99 17.33 -7.30 -6.87
N ARG A 100 16.33 -6.73 -6.19
CA ARG A 100 16.47 -5.79 -5.08
C ARG A 100 16.17 -6.42 -3.71
N ALA A 101 16.11 -7.75 -3.61
CA ALA A 101 15.64 -8.43 -2.41
C ALA A 101 16.48 -8.13 -1.16
N THR A 102 17.77 -7.83 -1.32
CA THR A 102 18.66 -7.44 -0.20
C THR A 102 18.29 -6.09 0.41
N ASP A 103 17.62 -5.24 -0.36
CA ASP A 103 17.25 -3.88 0.02
C ASP A 103 15.74 -3.76 0.32
N LEU A 104 15.02 -4.88 0.36
CA LEU A 104 13.59 -4.96 0.57
C LEU A 104 13.25 -5.30 2.03
N TYR A 105 12.45 -4.45 2.66
CA TYR A 105 12.08 -4.58 4.07
C TYR A 105 10.58 -4.50 4.27
N GLY A 106 10.02 -5.40 5.08
CA GLY A 106 8.64 -5.31 5.53
C GLY A 106 8.54 -4.57 6.87
N ILE A 107 7.80 -3.47 6.91
CA ILE A 107 7.54 -2.67 8.10
C ILE A 107 6.03 -2.67 8.36
N VAL A 108 5.63 -3.19 9.52
CA VAL A 108 4.22 -3.32 9.89
C VAL A 108 3.62 -1.94 10.13
N ASN A 109 2.44 -1.71 9.55
CA ASN A 109 1.68 -0.48 9.79
C ASN A 109 1.25 -0.35 11.26
N GLY A 110 1.29 0.87 11.78
CA GLY A 110 0.68 1.23 13.05
C GLY A 110 -0.72 1.83 12.89
N ILE A 111 -1.38 2.04 14.03
CA ILE A 111 -2.60 2.86 14.13
C ILE A 111 -2.38 3.95 15.20
N ASP A 112 -3.09 5.06 15.08
CA ASP A 112 -3.14 6.08 16.12
C ASP A 112 -4.01 5.59 17.29
N VAL A 113 -3.40 5.31 18.43
CA VAL A 113 -4.09 4.76 19.61
C VAL A 113 -4.82 5.81 20.44
N ASP A 114 -4.62 7.11 20.19
CA ASP A 114 -5.45 8.13 20.84
C ASP A 114 -6.81 8.24 20.13
N ILE A 115 -6.82 7.98 18.82
CA ILE A 115 -8.03 7.92 17.99
C ILE A 115 -8.71 6.55 18.12
N TRP A 116 -7.96 5.46 17.91
CA TRP A 116 -8.49 4.10 17.85
C TRP A 116 -8.43 3.40 19.22
N ASN A 117 -9.06 3.99 20.23
CA ASN A 117 -9.09 3.45 21.58
C ASN A 117 -10.52 3.26 22.11
N PRO A 118 -10.99 2.01 22.28
CA PRO A 118 -12.35 1.76 22.74
C PRO A 118 -12.63 2.28 24.14
N GLN A 119 -11.62 2.59 24.95
CA GLN A 119 -11.79 3.14 26.30
C GLN A 119 -12.14 4.63 26.29
N THR A 120 -11.81 5.36 25.23
CA THR A 120 -11.97 6.82 25.14
C THR A 120 -12.70 7.30 23.89
N ASP A 121 -12.94 6.41 22.92
CA ASP A 121 -13.61 6.74 21.66
C ASP A 121 -15.04 7.25 21.89
N LYS A 122 -15.27 8.51 21.54
CA LYS A 122 -16.55 9.21 21.70
C LYS A 122 -17.60 8.79 20.66
N HIS A 123 -17.20 8.05 19.63
CA HIS A 123 -18.11 7.53 18.61
C HIS A 123 -18.74 6.19 19.02
N LEU A 124 -18.23 5.54 20.07
CA LEU A 124 -18.85 4.36 20.65
C LEU A 124 -20.02 4.76 21.56
N VAL A 125 -21.10 3.98 21.49
CA VAL A 125 -22.24 4.12 22.41
C VAL A 125 -21.84 3.79 23.84
N ALA A 126 -20.91 2.83 24.00
CA ALA A 126 -20.30 2.50 25.28
C ALA A 126 -18.82 2.18 25.09
N ASN A 127 -17.98 2.88 25.86
CA ASN A 127 -16.57 2.57 25.96
C ASN A 127 -16.34 1.23 26.67
N TYR A 128 -15.24 0.57 26.33
CA TYR A 128 -14.86 -0.72 26.89
C TYR A 128 -13.35 -0.92 26.84
N SER A 129 -12.85 -1.84 27.66
CA SER A 129 -11.46 -2.30 27.72
C SER A 129 -11.39 -3.82 27.54
N ALA A 130 -10.18 -4.39 27.57
CA ALA A 130 -9.99 -5.84 27.56
C ALA A 130 -10.67 -6.54 28.75
N GLU A 131 -10.77 -5.85 29.89
CA GLU A 131 -11.39 -6.34 31.13
C GLU A 131 -12.91 -6.12 31.18
N THR A 132 -13.45 -5.24 30.34
CA THR A 132 -14.85 -4.83 30.36
C THR A 132 -15.59 -5.12 29.04
N LEU A 133 -15.17 -6.17 28.33
CA LEU A 133 -15.73 -6.55 27.02
C LEU A 133 -17.26 -6.71 27.00
N ALA A 134 -17.89 -7.08 28.12
CA ALA A 134 -19.35 -7.16 28.24
C ALA A 134 -20.07 -5.83 27.90
N ALA A 135 -19.41 -4.68 28.09
CA ALA A 135 -19.95 -3.37 27.74
C ALA A 135 -20.18 -3.19 26.23
N ARG A 136 -19.51 -4.00 25.37
CA ARG A 136 -19.71 -3.99 23.91
C ARG A 136 -21.12 -4.39 23.48
N ALA A 137 -21.90 -5.06 24.33
CA ALA A 137 -23.28 -5.43 24.02
C ALA A 137 -24.14 -4.20 23.64
N LYS A 138 -23.87 -3.04 24.26
CA LYS A 138 -24.52 -1.77 23.91
C LYS A 138 -24.15 -1.28 22.51
N ASN A 139 -22.88 -1.43 22.12
CA ASN A 139 -22.40 -1.09 20.78
C ASN A 139 -23.01 -2.03 19.72
N ARG A 140 -23.10 -3.34 20.02
CA ARG A 140 -23.77 -4.31 19.15
C ARG A 140 -25.21 -3.93 18.88
N LYS A 141 -25.98 -3.67 19.95
CA LYS A 141 -27.39 -3.26 19.84
C LYS A 141 -27.56 -2.01 18.97
N ALA A 142 -26.66 -1.02 19.14
CA ALA A 142 -26.70 0.19 18.32
C ALA A 142 -26.46 -0.07 16.83
N VAL A 143 -25.57 -1.01 16.48
CA VAL A 143 -25.35 -1.45 15.09
C VAL A 143 -26.59 -2.17 14.55
N GLU A 144 -27.16 -3.11 15.32
CA GLU A 144 -28.38 -3.83 14.92
C GLU A 144 -29.53 -2.86 14.64
N GLU A 145 -29.79 -1.91 15.54
CA GLU A 145 -30.83 -0.89 15.36
C GLU A 145 -30.55 0.00 14.14
N ARG A 146 -29.30 0.47 13.99
CA ARG A 146 -28.92 1.40 12.91
C ARG A 146 -29.07 0.79 11.52
N PHE A 147 -28.79 -0.50 11.38
CA PHE A 147 -28.87 -1.23 10.12
C PHE A 147 -30.12 -2.11 10.01
N SER A 148 -31.04 -2.02 10.98
CA SER A 148 -32.27 -2.80 11.03
C SER A 148 -32.03 -4.32 10.93
N LEU A 149 -31.01 -4.81 11.63
CA LEU A 149 -30.69 -6.23 11.75
C LEU A 149 -31.57 -6.89 12.82
N GLU A 150 -31.81 -8.19 12.68
CA GLU A 150 -32.49 -8.98 13.71
C GLU A 150 -31.58 -9.16 14.94
N ALA A 151 -32.10 -8.86 16.13
CA ALA A 151 -31.37 -8.98 17.39
C ALA A 151 -31.50 -10.40 17.99
N ASP A 152 -31.10 -11.42 17.22
CA ASP A 152 -31.22 -12.84 17.55
C ASP A 152 -29.96 -13.43 18.19
N GLY A 153 -28.89 -12.63 18.32
CA GLY A 153 -27.59 -13.05 18.84
C GLY A 153 -26.65 -13.66 17.79
N SER A 154 -27.05 -13.73 16.52
CA SER A 154 -26.22 -14.24 15.43
C SER A 154 -24.97 -13.39 15.19
N PRO A 155 -23.86 -13.93 14.63
CA PRO A 155 -22.66 -13.13 14.35
C PRO A 155 -22.95 -11.96 13.40
N ILE A 156 -22.40 -10.78 13.70
CA ILE A 156 -22.39 -9.64 12.76
C ILE A 156 -21.07 -9.69 12.00
N VAL A 157 -21.15 -9.85 10.68
CA VAL A 157 -20.01 -9.76 9.78
C VAL A 157 -20.05 -8.40 9.09
N CYS A 158 -18.92 -7.70 9.07
CA CYS A 158 -18.82 -6.37 8.51
C CYS A 158 -17.61 -6.27 7.58
N VAL A 159 -17.82 -5.67 6.41
CA VAL A 159 -16.75 -5.32 5.47
C VAL A 159 -16.73 -3.81 5.31
N VAL A 160 -15.63 -3.18 5.75
CA VAL A 160 -15.36 -1.75 5.52
C VAL A 160 -14.16 -1.65 4.59
N SER A 161 -14.43 -1.50 3.30
CA SER A 161 -13.38 -1.49 2.27
C SER A 161 -13.83 -0.73 1.02
N ARG A 162 -12.85 -0.42 0.15
CA ARG A 162 -13.14 -0.03 -1.24
C ARG A 162 -13.69 -1.23 -2.01
N LEU A 163 -14.64 -0.96 -2.91
CA LEU A 163 -15.21 -1.96 -3.81
C LEU A 163 -14.27 -2.20 -5.01
N THR A 164 -13.28 -3.05 -4.80
CA THR A 164 -12.27 -3.40 -5.81
C THR A 164 -11.99 -4.89 -5.76
N TRP A 165 -11.65 -5.50 -6.90
CA TRP A 165 -11.32 -6.93 -6.98
C TRP A 165 -10.25 -7.38 -5.97
N GLN A 166 -9.20 -6.57 -5.77
CA GLN A 166 -8.15 -6.84 -4.77
C GLN A 166 -8.68 -6.98 -3.33
N LYS A 167 -9.89 -6.51 -3.04
CA LYS A 167 -10.52 -6.58 -1.73
C LYS A 167 -11.47 -7.79 -1.60
N GLY A 168 -11.52 -8.67 -2.61
CA GLY A 168 -12.28 -9.91 -2.60
C GLY A 168 -13.79 -9.70 -2.65
N MET A 169 -14.24 -8.67 -3.37
CA MET A 169 -15.68 -8.35 -3.47
C MET A 169 -16.46 -9.33 -4.36
N ASP A 170 -15.73 -10.16 -5.10
CA ASP A 170 -16.21 -11.24 -5.95
C ASP A 170 -16.33 -12.60 -5.23
N ILE A 171 -15.92 -12.67 -3.96
CA ILE A 171 -16.02 -13.86 -3.07
C ILE A 171 -17.21 -13.68 -2.13
#